data_AF-A0A7T3RCD1-F1
#
_entry.id   AF-A0A7T3RCD1-F1
#
_cell.length_a   1.000
_cell.length_b   1.000
_cell.length_c   1.000
_cell.angle_alpha   90.00
_cell.angle_beta   90.00
_cell.angle_gamma   90.00
#
_symmetry.space_group_name_H-M   'P 1'
#
loop_
_entity.id
_entity.type
_entity.pdbx_description
1 polymer ?
#
loop_
_entity_poly.entity_id
_entity_poly.type
_entity_poly.pdbx_seq_one_letter_code
_entity_poly.pdbx_strand_id
1 'polypeptide(L)'
;MQVVEKTRHINATFNGHGIPLIKEAILKAYPNAQIIEDENDDELLEEWKTTDVAKEIKARKTPGRILSIYRERSGLTLVQLAEIVGTKYTNLSAMENNRRTIGLAMAKKLGKALNVDYTKFLE
;
A
#
# COMPACT_ATOMS: atom_id res chain seq x y z
N MET A 1 16.00 27.72 -6.80
CA MET A 1 15.63 29.12 -7.11
C MET A 1 15.86 29.35 -8.59
N GLN A 2 14.82 29.63 -9.35
CA GLN A 2 14.92 30.15 -10.71
C GLN A 2 13.81 31.21 -10.85
N VAL A 3 14.20 32.39 -11.33
CA VAL A 3 13.32 33.55 -11.54
C VAL A 3 13.00 33.63 -13.02
N VAL A 4 11.71 33.73 -13.39
CA VAL A 4 11.29 33.97 -14.78
C VAL A 4 10.09 34.92 -14.87
N GLU A 5 10.29 35.98 -15.65
CA GLU A 5 9.40 36.72 -16.58
C GLU A 5 7.88 36.92 -16.33
N LYS A 6 7.47 38.20 -16.43
CA LYS A 6 6.22 38.87 -16.01
C LYS A 6 4.90 38.52 -16.72
N THR A 7 4.78 37.44 -17.48
CA THR A 7 3.55 37.18 -18.27
C THR A 7 3.04 35.74 -18.30
N ARG A 8 3.72 34.79 -17.66
CA ARG A 8 3.26 33.38 -17.63
C ARG A 8 3.16 32.91 -16.19
N HIS A 9 2.04 32.28 -15.85
CA HIS A 9 1.87 31.65 -14.53
C HIS A 9 3.05 30.70 -14.27
N ILE A 10 3.79 30.95 -13.19
CA ILE A 10 4.89 30.07 -12.76
C ILE A 10 4.33 29.16 -11.70
N ASN A 11 4.33 27.87 -11.97
CA ASN A 11 4.02 26.85 -10.98
C ASN A 11 5.35 26.36 -10.38
N ALA A 12 5.51 26.48 -9.07
CA ALA A 12 6.69 26.05 -8.35
C ALA A 12 6.28 25.18 -7.15
N THR A 13 6.81 23.95 -7.09
CA THR A 13 6.55 22.99 -6.02
C THR A 13 7.74 22.92 -5.08
N PHE A 14 7.47 22.97 -3.77
CA PHE A 14 8.50 22.92 -2.73
C PHE A 14 8.22 21.74 -1.80
N ASN A 15 9.25 20.94 -1.52
CA ASN A 15 9.17 19.77 -0.65
C ASN A 15 10.30 19.82 0.39
N GLY A 16 10.05 19.37 1.62
CA GLY A 16 11.09 19.23 2.67
C GLY A 16 10.84 20.05 3.93
N HIS A 17 11.88 20.22 4.75
CA HIS A 17 11.78 20.94 6.03
C HIS A 17 11.91 22.46 5.82
N GLY A 18 11.09 23.25 6.53
CA GLY A 18 11.13 24.73 6.44
C GLY A 18 10.16 25.36 5.44
N ILE A 19 9.20 24.59 4.89
CA ILE A 19 8.15 25.13 4.01
C ILE A 19 7.39 26.31 4.62
N PRO A 20 7.04 26.34 5.92
CA PRO A 20 6.33 27.49 6.50
C PRO A 20 7.07 28.82 6.32
N LEU A 21 8.39 28.83 6.47
CA LEU A 21 9.22 30.04 6.28
C LEU A 21 9.24 30.49 4.81
N ILE A 22 9.27 29.54 3.88
CA ILE A 22 9.23 29.81 2.45
C ILE A 22 7.85 30.33 2.04
N LYS A 23 6.77 29.76 2.60
CA LYS A 23 5.38 30.20 2.41
C LYS A 23 5.22 31.67 2.80
N GLU A 24 5.69 32.05 3.99
CA GLU A 24 5.66 33.43 4.47
C GLU A 24 6.46 34.38 3.57
N ALA A 25 7.67 33.98 3.16
CA ALA A 25 8.51 34.78 2.28
C ALA A 25 7.87 35.01 0.89
N ILE A 26 7.20 34.00 0.34
CA ILE A 26 6.49 34.09 -0.95
C ILE A 26 5.29 35.02 -0.84
N LEU A 27 4.44 34.88 0.18
CA LEU A 27 3.28 35.77 0.37
C LEU A 27 3.69 37.22 0.60
N LYS A 28 4.82 37.44 1.28
CA LYS A 28 5.37 38.78 1.47
C LYS A 28 5.85 39.42 0.17
N ALA A 29 6.48 38.64 -0.72
CA ALA A 29 6.99 39.13 -2.00
C ALA A 29 5.91 39.20 -3.09
N TYR A 30 4.92 38.31 -3.04
CA TYR A 30 3.84 38.15 -4.01
C TYR A 30 2.50 37.95 -3.27
N PRO A 31 1.84 39.04 -2.85
CA PRO A 31 0.60 38.96 -2.05
C PRO A 31 -0.57 38.24 -2.73
N ASN A 32 -0.59 38.21 -4.07
CA ASN A 32 -1.63 37.57 -4.87
C ASN A 32 -1.25 36.15 -5.33
N ALA A 33 -0.16 35.57 -4.81
CA ALA A 33 0.22 34.21 -5.13
C ALA A 33 -0.84 33.22 -4.62
N GLN A 34 -1.30 32.32 -5.50
CA GLN A 34 -2.15 31.20 -5.11
C GLN A 34 -1.27 30.08 -4.56
N ILE A 35 -1.46 29.73 -3.31
CA ILE A 35 -0.77 28.62 -2.67
C ILE A 35 -1.72 27.44 -2.69
N ILE A 36 -1.38 26.45 -3.51
CA ILE A 36 -2.01 25.14 -3.49
C ILE A 36 -1.16 24.32 -2.54
N GLU A 37 -1.66 24.14 -1.32
CA GLU A 37 -1.16 23.06 -0.49
C GLU A 37 -1.73 21.80 -1.12
N ASP A 38 -0.86 20.87 -1.54
CA ASP A 38 -1.28 19.49 -1.73
C ASP A 38 -1.64 18.99 -0.32
N GLU A 39 -2.78 19.45 0.19
CA GLU A 39 -3.44 18.83 1.30
C GLU A 39 -3.74 17.43 0.80
N ASN A 40 -2.91 16.53 1.31
CA ASN A 40 -3.32 15.22 1.71
C ASN A 40 -3.39 14.17 0.61
N ASP A 41 -2.24 13.58 0.30
CA ASP A 41 -2.23 12.14 -0.02
C ASP A 41 -2.96 11.35 1.09
N ASP A 42 -2.82 11.72 2.37
CA ASP A 42 -3.42 10.97 3.49
C ASP A 42 -4.95 11.13 3.64
N GLU A 43 -5.51 12.34 3.55
CA GLU A 43 -6.96 12.63 3.55
C GLU A 43 -7.67 12.17 2.26
N LEU A 44 -7.08 12.30 1.06
CA LEU A 44 -7.62 11.65 -0.16
C LEU A 44 -7.58 10.12 -0.04
N LEU A 45 -6.54 9.57 0.58
CA LEU A 45 -6.46 8.14 0.91
C LEU A 45 -7.49 7.74 1.99
N GLU A 46 -7.80 8.61 2.95
CA GLU A 46 -8.83 8.39 3.97
C GLU A 46 -10.23 8.45 3.37
N GLU A 47 -10.54 9.46 2.55
CA GLU A 47 -11.81 9.59 1.86
C GLU A 47 -12.04 8.38 0.93
N TRP A 48 -11.02 7.97 0.16
CA TRP A 48 -11.09 6.75 -0.66
C TRP A 48 -11.37 5.50 0.18
N LYS A 49 -10.68 5.30 1.32
CA LYS A 49 -10.90 4.14 2.22
C LYS A 49 -12.33 4.09 2.75
N THR A 50 -13.03 5.22 2.85
CA THR A 50 -14.42 5.25 3.32
C THR A 50 -15.45 4.85 2.27
N THR A 51 -15.08 4.88 0.98
CA THR A 51 -15.97 4.49 -0.12
C THR A 51 -16.39 3.02 -0.02
N ASP A 52 -17.60 2.71 -0.48
CA ASP A 52 -18.12 1.33 -0.46
C ASP A 52 -17.28 0.39 -1.33
N VAL A 53 -16.76 0.90 -2.45
CA VAL A 53 -15.84 0.17 -3.33
C VAL A 53 -14.54 -0.20 -2.60
N ALA A 54 -13.95 0.74 -1.86
CA ALA A 54 -12.73 0.46 -1.10
C ALA A 54 -12.97 -0.54 0.03
N LYS A 55 -14.11 -0.43 0.73
CA LYS A 55 -14.53 -1.41 1.75
C LYS A 55 -14.71 -2.80 1.15
N GLU A 56 -15.33 -2.91 -0.02
CA GLU A 56 -15.52 -4.18 -0.72
C GLU A 56 -14.18 -4.80 -1.16
N ILE A 57 -13.29 -4.01 -1.75
CA ILE A 57 -11.95 -4.46 -2.13
C ILE A 57 -11.16 -4.91 -0.90
N LYS A 58 -11.22 -4.16 0.20
CA LYS A 58 -10.56 -4.51 1.45
C LYS A 58 -11.11 -5.80 2.04
N ALA A 59 -12.44 -5.99 2.04
CA ALA A 59 -13.08 -7.21 2.51
C ALA A 59 -12.69 -8.45 1.70
N ARG A 60 -12.43 -8.29 0.39
CA ARG A 60 -11.94 -9.38 -0.48
C ARG A 60 -10.46 -9.69 -0.29
N LYS A 61 -9.69 -8.78 0.30
CA LYS A 61 -8.25 -8.91 0.52
C LYS A 61 -7.95 -9.64 1.82
N THR A 62 -8.29 -10.92 1.88
CA THR A 62 -7.98 -11.77 3.03
C THR A 62 -6.58 -12.40 2.92
N PRO A 63 -5.95 -12.80 4.05
CA PRO A 63 -4.68 -13.53 4.01
C PRO A 63 -4.73 -14.80 3.16
N GLY A 64 -5.85 -15.53 3.19
CA GLY A 64 -6.06 -16.72 2.35
C GLY A 64 -6.05 -16.39 0.86
N ARG A 65 -6.69 -15.28 0.47
CA ARG A 65 -6.67 -14.83 -0.92
C ARG A 65 -5.27 -14.40 -1.35
N ILE A 66 -4.56 -13.67 -0.49
CA ILE A 66 -3.17 -13.26 -0.72
C ILE A 66 -2.27 -14.50 -0.92
N LEU A 67 -2.42 -15.53 -0.09
CA LEU A 67 -1.71 -16.80 -0.22
C LEU A 67 -1.95 -17.44 -1.60
N SER A 68 -3.21 -17.55 -2.04
CA SER A 68 -3.54 -18.13 -3.36
C SER A 68 -2.84 -17.39 -4.50
N ILE A 69 -2.81 -16.05 -4.46
CA ILE A 69 -2.17 -15.22 -5.48
C ILE A 69 -0.67 -15.46 -5.52
N TYR A 70 0.00 -15.47 -4.36
CA TYR A 70 1.45 -15.69 -4.31
C TYR A 70 1.84 -17.13 -4.71
N ARG A 71 1.01 -18.13 -4.37
CA ARG A 71 1.18 -19.51 -4.81
C ARG A 71 1.07 -19.62 -6.33
N GLU A 72 0.02 -19.06 -6.92
CA GLU A 72 -0.22 -19.07 -8.38
C GLU A 72 0.87 -18.31 -9.13
N ARG A 73 1.30 -17.15 -8.62
CA ARG A 73 2.43 -16.38 -9.16
C ARG A 73 3.73 -17.20 -9.18
N SER A 74 3.89 -18.10 -8.22
CA SER A 74 5.07 -18.97 -8.11
C SER A 74 4.92 -20.27 -8.92
N GLY A 75 3.80 -20.46 -9.64
CA GLY A 75 3.54 -21.65 -10.44
C GLY A 75 3.35 -22.93 -9.62
N LEU A 76 3.09 -22.80 -8.32
CA LEU A 76 2.99 -23.95 -7.41
C LEU A 76 1.55 -24.47 -7.32
N THR A 77 1.40 -25.78 -7.34
CA THR A 77 0.17 -26.44 -6.89
C THR A 77 0.06 -26.37 -5.36
N LEU A 78 -1.15 -26.55 -4.83
CA LEU A 78 -1.39 -26.65 -3.39
C LEU A 78 -0.56 -27.77 -2.74
N VAL A 79 -0.39 -28.90 -3.44
CA VAL A 79 0.37 -30.05 -2.93
C VAL A 79 1.85 -29.71 -2.83
N GLN A 80 2.43 -29.14 -3.88
CA GLN A 80 3.84 -28.73 -3.89
C GLN A 80 4.13 -27.68 -2.81
N LEU A 81 3.27 -26.66 -2.67
CA LEU A 81 3.48 -25.66 -1.62
C LEU A 81 3.37 -26.29 -0.22
N ALA A 82 2.42 -27.22 -0.03
CA ALA A 82 2.25 -27.91 1.25
C ALA A 82 3.47 -28.76 1.61
N GLU A 83 4.08 -29.44 0.64
CA GLU A 83 5.35 -30.17 0.81
C GLU A 83 6.49 -29.22 1.21
N ILE A 84 6.64 -28.09 0.50
CA ILE A 84 7.70 -27.10 0.76
C ILE A 84 7.60 -26.52 2.19
N VAL A 85 6.39 -26.20 2.66
CA VAL A 85 6.22 -25.65 4.02
C VAL A 85 6.09 -26.71 5.12
N GLY A 86 6.03 -27.99 4.74
CA GLY A 86 5.85 -29.11 5.65
C GLY A 86 4.48 -29.10 6.34
N THR A 87 3.41 -29.05 5.56
CA THR A 87 2.02 -29.18 6.05
C THR A 87 1.19 -30.08 5.14
N LYS A 88 -0.05 -30.39 5.54
CA LYS A 88 -1.00 -31.14 4.70
C LYS A 88 -1.66 -30.21 3.69
N TYR A 89 -1.87 -30.67 2.45
CA TYR A 89 -2.56 -29.88 1.43
C TYR A 89 -3.94 -29.37 1.91
N THR A 90 -4.66 -30.17 2.72
CA THR A 90 -5.96 -29.81 3.28
C THR A 90 -5.89 -28.60 4.20
N ASN A 91 -4.80 -28.45 4.97
CA ASN A 91 -4.57 -27.28 5.81
C ASN A 91 -4.35 -26.03 4.95
N LEU A 92 -3.55 -26.17 3.89
CA LEU A 92 -3.24 -25.08 2.97
C LEU A 92 -4.50 -24.63 2.20
N SER A 93 -5.30 -25.59 1.74
CA SER A 93 -6.60 -25.34 1.11
C SER A 93 -7.57 -24.65 2.07
N ALA A 94 -7.63 -25.09 3.34
CA ALA A 94 -8.45 -24.42 4.35
C ALA A 94 -7.98 -22.97 4.61
N MET A 95 -6.67 -22.70 4.55
CA MET A 95 -6.11 -21.36 4.66
C MET A 95 -6.48 -20.49 3.44
N GLU A 96 -6.30 -20.99 2.22
CA GLU A 96 -6.65 -20.23 0.99
C GLU A 96 -8.15 -19.90 0.91
N ASN A 97 -9.01 -20.78 1.41
CA ASN A 97 -10.45 -20.59 1.47
C ASN A 97 -10.94 -19.87 2.74
N ASN A 98 -10.03 -19.30 3.55
CA ASN A 98 -10.34 -18.61 4.80
C ASN A 98 -11.12 -19.45 5.84
N ARG A 99 -11.13 -20.78 5.71
CA ARG A 99 -11.69 -21.69 6.72
C ARG A 99 -10.75 -21.92 7.89
N ARG A 100 -9.48 -21.53 7.73
CA ARG A 100 -8.44 -21.60 8.77
C ARG A 100 -7.58 -20.35 8.73
N THR A 101 -7.30 -19.77 9.89
CA THR A 101 -6.40 -18.62 10.01
C THR A 101 -4.93 -19.01 9.81
N ILE A 102 -4.13 -18.08 9.31
CA ILE A 102 -2.69 -18.26 9.11
C ILE A 102 -1.97 -17.68 10.34
N GLY A 103 -1.46 -18.56 11.20
CA GLY A 103 -0.67 -18.15 12.35
C GLY A 103 0.76 -17.72 11.97
N LEU A 104 1.42 -16.96 12.86
CA LEU A 104 2.77 -16.41 12.65
C LEU A 104 3.81 -17.44 12.19
N ALA A 105 3.81 -18.63 12.79
CA ALA A 105 4.76 -19.69 12.42
C ALA A 105 4.56 -20.17 10.98
N MET A 106 3.30 -20.28 10.53
CA MET A 106 2.98 -20.66 9.15
C MET A 106 3.27 -19.50 8.19
N ALA A 107 2.92 -18.27 8.57
CA ALA A 107 3.21 -17.08 7.77
C ALA A 107 4.72 -16.97 7.46
N LYS A 108 5.59 -17.19 8.45
CA LYS A 108 7.05 -17.19 8.25
C LYS A 108 7.53 -18.27 7.27
N LYS A 109 6.93 -19.47 7.32
CA LYS A 109 7.25 -20.55 6.38
C LYS A 109 6.79 -20.21 4.96
N LEU A 110 5.57 -19.69 4.82
CA LEU A 110 5.00 -19.26 3.54
C LEU A 110 5.81 -18.12 2.93
N GLY A 111 6.24 -17.13 3.73
CA GLY A 111 7.07 -16.02 3.26
C GLY A 111 8.40 -16.49 2.68
N LYS A 112 9.05 -17.46 3.34
CA LYS A 112 10.27 -18.11 2.81
C LYS A 112 9.99 -18.89 1.53
N ALA A 113 8.93 -19.71 1.50
CA ALA A 113 8.59 -20.56 0.36
C ALA A 113 8.20 -19.76 -0.90
N LEU A 114 7.54 -18.62 -0.72
CA LEU A 114 6.98 -17.80 -1.80
C LEU A 114 7.80 -16.52 -2.09
N ASN A 115 8.96 -16.39 -1.44
CA ASN A 115 9.84 -15.22 -1.51
C ASN A 115 9.09 -13.89 -1.34
N VAL A 116 8.40 -13.75 -0.22
CA VAL A 116 7.58 -12.59 0.14
C VAL A 116 7.64 -12.32 1.63
N ASP A 117 7.47 -11.06 2.03
CA ASP A 117 7.33 -10.69 3.43
C ASP A 117 6.15 -11.44 4.08
N TYR A 118 6.41 -12.09 5.21
CA TYR A 118 5.41 -12.90 5.91
C TYR A 118 4.24 -12.09 6.47
N THR A 119 4.43 -10.79 6.72
CA THR A 119 3.38 -9.88 7.23
C THR A 119 2.20 -9.78 6.28
N LYS A 120 2.40 -10.07 5.00
CA LYS A 120 1.33 -10.13 3.98
C LYS A 120 0.28 -11.20 4.27
N PHE A 121 0.61 -12.20 5.09
CA PHE A 121 -0.29 -13.30 5.47
C PHE A 121 -0.90 -13.13 6.86
N LEU A 122 -0.73 -11.97 7.48
CA LEU A 122 -1.28 -11.63 8.79
C LEU A 122 -2.33 -10.52 8.64
N GLU A 123 -3.33 -10.54 9.50
CA GLU A 123 -4.27 -9.42 9.69
C GLU A 123 -3.75 -8.45 10.74
#